data_AF-A0A8T6PI58-F1
#
_entry.id   AF-A0A8T6PI58-F1
#
_cell.length_a   1.000
_cell.length_b   1.000
_cell.length_c   1.000
_cell.angle_alpha   90.00
_cell.angle_beta   90.00
_cell.angle_gamma   90.00
#
_symmetry.space_group_name_H-M   'P 1'
#
loop_
_entity.id
_entity.type
_entity.pdbx_description
1 polymer ?
#
loop_
_entity_poly.entity_id
_entity_poly.type
_entity_poly.pdbx_seq_one_letter_code
_entity_poly.pdbx_strand_id
1 'polypeptide(L)' 'MQVGDEVITYGGLIGTITELDDEIGVGKIRLAENLEVRILMAALQRPYDPEELARNIRLAQGIPEPLSDQSDQ' A
#
# COMPACT_ATOMS: atom_id res chain seq x y z
N MET A 1 1.78 -6.92 -7.90
CA MET A 1 2.39 -5.59 -8.01
C MET A 1 2.71 -5.37 -9.47
N GLN A 2 1.96 -4.47 -10.08
CA GLN A 2 2.07 -4.07 -11.48
C GLN A 2 1.75 -2.58 -11.61
N VAL A 3 1.97 -2.00 -12.80
CA VAL A 3 1.55 -0.62 -13.08
C VAL A 3 0.05 -0.47 -12.83
N GLY A 4 -0.33 0.60 -12.13
CA GLY A 4 -1.69 0.89 -11.68
C GLY A 4 -1.98 0.44 -10.24
N ASP A 5 -1.19 -0.47 -9.66
CA ASP A 5 -1.38 -0.87 -8.26
C ASP A 5 -1.01 0.27 -7.31
N GLU A 6 -1.84 0.50 -6.30
CA GLU A 6 -1.48 1.31 -5.13
C GLU A 6 -0.69 0.45 -4.15
N VAL A 7 0.42 0.95 -3.64
CA VAL A 7 1.41 0.18 -2.88
C VAL A 7 1.90 0.93 -1.65
N ILE A 8 2.28 0.16 -0.62
CA ILE A 8 3.06 0.64 0.53
C ILE A 8 4.55 0.37 0.26
N THR A 9 5.38 1.36 0.56
CA THR A 9 6.84 1.25 0.54
C THR A 9 7.38 0.98 1.94
N TYR A 10 8.59 0.40 2.06
CA TYR A 10 9.25 0.25 3.37
C TYR A 10 9.49 1.57 4.11
N GLY A 11 9.52 2.70 3.38
CA GLY A 11 9.63 4.04 3.97
C GLY A 11 8.31 4.59 4.53
N GLY A 12 7.21 3.84 4.45
CA GLY A 12 5.89 4.27 4.92
C GLY A 12 5.15 5.20 3.96
N LEU A 13 5.58 5.28 2.70
CA LEU A 13 4.86 6.02 1.65
C LEU A 13 3.82 5.14 0.99
N ILE A 14 2.69 5.73 0.63
CA ILE A 14 1.65 5.13 -0.23
C ILE A 14 1.68 5.86 -1.58
N GLY A 15 1.62 5.10 -2.67
CA GLY A 15 1.54 5.68 -4.01
C GLY A 15 1.13 4.67 -5.07
N THR A 16 0.82 5.15 -6.27
CA THR A 16 0.44 4.30 -7.41
C THR A 16 1.65 4.03 -8.30
N ILE A 17 1.89 2.77 -8.69
CA ILE A 17 2.95 2.43 -9.65
C ILE A 17 2.59 2.99 -11.02
N THR A 18 3.49 3.78 -11.61
CA THR A 18 3.31 4.37 -12.94
C THR A 18 4.28 3.80 -13.98
N GLU A 19 5.39 3.21 -13.55
CA GLU A 19 6.39 2.59 -14.42
C GLU A 19 7.19 1.54 -13.63
N LEU A 20 7.58 0.45 -14.27
CA LEU A 20 8.49 -0.57 -13.76
C LEU A 20 9.52 -0.88 -14.85
N ASP A 21 10.80 -0.70 -14.53
CA ASP A 21 11.93 -1.07 -15.39
C ASP A 21 12.69 -2.23 -14.73
N ASP A 22 12.37 -3.44 -15.17
CA ASP A 22 12.93 -4.69 -14.66
C ASP A 22 14.42 -4.85 -15.03
N GLU A 23 14.90 -4.17 -16.08
CA GLU A 23 16.30 -4.29 -16.51
C GLU A 23 17.25 -3.60 -15.52
N ILE A 24 16.82 -2.48 -14.94
CA ILE A 24 17.64 -1.68 -14.01
C ILE A 24 17.14 -1.71 -12.56
N GLY A 25 15.99 -2.33 -12.29
CA GLY A 25 15.43 -2.48 -10.95
C GLY A 25 14.86 -1.19 -10.34
N VAL A 26 14.44 -0.24 -11.19
CA VAL A 26 13.89 1.06 -10.78
C VAL A 26 12.46 1.21 -11.30
N GLY A 27 11.56 1.67 -10.45
CA GLY A 27 10.20 2.04 -10.84
C GLY A 27 9.93 3.53 -10.64
N LYS A 28 8.72 3.94 -11.01
CA LYS A 28 8.14 5.24 -10.64
C LYS A 28 6.83 5.02 -9.90
N ILE A 29 6.62 5.83 -8.87
CA ILE A 29 5.35 5.92 -8.17
C ILE A 29 4.85 7.36 -8.14
N ARG A 30 3.54 7.53 -8.27
CA ARG A 30 2.85 8.79 -8.04
C ARG A 30 2.37 8.86 -6.59
N LEU A 31 2.75 9.93 -5.90
CA LEU A 31 2.39 10.16 -4.50
C LEU A 31 1.23 11.16 -4.36
N ALA A 32 1.14 12.11 -5.29
CA ALA A 32 0.09 13.12 -5.35
C ALA A 32 -0.08 13.62 -6.78
N GLU A 33 -1.07 14.48 -7.01
CA GLU A 33 -1.21 15.17 -8.30
C GLU A 33 0.09 15.91 -8.64
N ASN A 34 0.61 15.67 -9.84
CA ASN A 34 1.86 16.25 -10.35
C ASN A 34 3.13 15.92 -9.53
N LEU A 35 3.10 14.91 -8.65
CA LEU A 35 4.27 14.43 -7.90
C LEU A 35 4.53 12.95 -8.19
N GLU A 36 5.54 12.70 -9.02
CA GLU A 36 6.10 11.37 -9.26
C GLU A 36 7.54 11.29 -8.79
N VAL A 37 7.91 10.15 -8.21
CA VAL A 37 9.26 9.89 -7.72
C VAL A 37 9.78 8.58 -8.29
N ARG A 38 11.10 8.50 -8.49
CA ARG A 38 11.78 7.24 -8.76
C ARG A 38 11.94 6.47 -7.46
N ILE A 39 11.79 5.15 -7.54
CA ILE A 39 11.93 4.26 -6.39
C ILE A 39 12.67 3.00 -6.78
N LEU A 40 13.46 2.45 -5.86
CA LEU A 40 14.01 1.11 -6.02
C LEU A 40 12.86 0.11 -5.96
N MET A 41 12.74 -0.80 -6.92
CA MET A 41 11.66 -1.80 -6.91
C MET A 41 11.71 -2.67 -5.64
N ALA A 42 12.90 -2.92 -5.11
CA ALA A 42 13.11 -3.61 -3.83
C ALA A 42 12.51 -2.88 -2.60
N ALA A 43 12.20 -1.59 -2.72
CA ALA A 43 11.55 -0.81 -1.66
C ALA A 43 10.02 -0.93 -1.67
N LEU A 44 9.43 -1.53 -2.73
CA LEU A 44 8.00 -1.83 -2.81
C LEU A 44 7.71 -3.06 -1.94
N GLN A 45 6.81 -2.90 -0.97
CA GLN A 45 6.58 -3.94 0.02
C GLN A 45 5.35 -4.78 -0.35
N ARG A 46 4.19 -4.14 -0.48
CA ARG A 46 2.91 -4.81 -0.70
C ARG A 46 1.89 -3.87 -1.33
N PRO A 47 0.85 -4.40 -1.98
CA PRO A 47 -0.34 -3.62 -2.32
C PRO A 47 -0.91 -2.90 -1.09
N TYR A 48 -1.42 -1.70 -1.29
CA TYR A 48 -2.13 -0.96 -0.27
C TYR A 48 -3.55 -1.53 -0.12
N ASP A 49 -3.86 -2.02 1.07
CA ASP A 49 -5.21 -2.37 1.50
C ASP A 49 -5.56 -1.52 2.73
N PRO A 50 -6.45 -0.52 2.59
CA PRO A 50 -6.81 0.36 3.69
C PRO A 50 -7.53 -0.36 4.83
N GLU A 51 -8.32 -1.40 4.54
CA GLU A 51 -9.06 -2.15 5.55
C GLU A 51 -8.13 -3.03 6.37
N GLU A 52 -7.21 -3.72 5.71
CA GLU A 52 -6.18 -4.52 6.36
C GLU A 52 -5.27 -3.65 7.23
N LEU A 53 -4.84 -2.49 6.71
CA LEU A 53 -4.02 -1.56 7.48
C LEU A 53 -4.76 -1.07 8.73
N ALA A 54 -6.04 -0.69 8.59
CA ALA A 54 -6.84 -0.23 9.71
C ALA A 54 -7.07 -1.35 10.75
N ARG A 55 -7.31 -2.60 10.32
CA ARG A 55 -7.38 -3.77 11.22
C ARG A 55 -6.08 -3.95 12.00
N ASN A 56 -4.94 -3.95 11.31
CA ASN A 56 -3.63 -4.16 11.93
C ASN A 56 -3.28 -3.06 12.95
N ILE A 57 -3.62 -1.79 12.66
CA ILE A 57 -3.42 -0.68 13.61
C ILE A 57 -4.27 -0.87 14.87
N ARG A 58 -5.55 -1.25 14.73
CA ARG A 58 -6.42 -1.53 15.88
C ARG A 58 -5.87 -2.65 16.76
N LEU A 59 -5.47 -3.77 16.13
CA LEU A 59 -4.86 -4.90 16.83
C LEU A 59 -3.60 -4.48 17.59
N ALA A 60 -2.71 -3.70 16.96
CA ALA A 60 -1.50 -3.19 17.60
C ALA A 60 -1.79 -2.25 18.78
N GLN A 61 -2.93 -1.56 18.77
CA GLN A 61 -3.38 -0.68 19.85
C GLN A 61 -4.18 -1.42 20.94
N GLY A 62 -4.40 -2.74 20.80
CA GLY A 62 -5.24 -3.51 21.72
C GLY A 62 -6.73 -3.16 21.63
N ILE A 63 -7.16 -2.53 20.52
CA ILE A 63 -8.57 -2.21 20.27
C ILE A 63 -9.23 -3.48 19.71
N PRO A 64 -10.31 -3.99 20.33
CA PRO A 64 -11.04 -5.16 19.83
C PRO A 64 -11.54 -4.93 18.40
N GLU A 65 -11.59 -5.98 17.58
CA GLU A 65 -12.30 -5.88 16.32
C GLU A 65 -13.78 -5.55 16.56
N PRO A 66 -14.39 -4.68 15.74
CA PRO A 66 -15.82 -4.45 15.82
C PRO A 66 -16.53 -5.81 15.65
N LEU A 67 -17.49 -6.10 16.52
CA LEU A 67 -18.36 -7.25 16.36
C LEU A 67 -18.96 -7.18 14.96
N SER A 68 -18.66 -8.19 14.12
CA SER A 68 -19.33 -8.30 12.83
C SER A 68 -20.82 -8.35 13.09
N ASP A 69 -21.58 -7.48 12.43
CA ASP A 69 -23.03 -7.45 12.56
C ASP A 69 -23.59 -8.82 12.12
N GLN A 70 -23.86 -9.70 13.09
CA GLN A 70 -24.55 -10.97 12.85
C GLN A 70 -26.05 -10.67 12.75
N SER A 71 -26.40 -9.84 11.79
CA SER A 71 -27.77 -9.54 11.41
C SER A 71 -28.02 -10.19 10.06
N ASP A 72 -28.10 -11.52 10.07
CA ASP A 72 -28.91 -12.34 9.14
C ASP A 72 -28.72 -13.82 9.51
N GLN A 73 -29.47 -14.26 10.53
CA GLN A 73 -29.99 -15.62 10.68
C GLN A 73 -31.51 -15.55 10.73
#